data_AF-T2T333-F1
#
_entry.id   AF-T2T333-F1
#
_cell.length_a   1.000
_cell.length_b   1.000
_cell.length_c   1.000
_cell.angle_alpha   90.00
_cell.angle_beta   90.00
_cell.angle_gamma   90.00
#
_symmetry.space_group_name_H-M   'P 1'
#
loop_
_entity.id
_entity.type
_entity.pdbx_description
1 polymer ?
#
loop_
_entity_poly.entity_id
_entity_poly.type
_entity_poly.pdbx_seq_one_letter_code
_entity_poly.pdbx_strand_id
1 'polypeptide(L)'
;MQYVLLFPGQGSQCIGMGKSFYESHTLAKELFERASNALKVDMKKTLFEENELLKESAYTQPAIYLVSYIAYQLLNKQANGGLKPVFALGHSLGEVSAVSLSGALDFEKALKLTHQRGKMM
;
A
#
# COMPACT_ATOMS: atom_id res chain seq x y z
N MET A 1 -22.29 -13.06 -6.67
CA MET A 1 -21.16 -13.92 -6.21
C MET A 1 -20.45 -13.23 -5.05
N GLN A 2 -19.98 -14.00 -4.08
CA GLN A 2 -19.15 -13.48 -2.98
C GLN A 2 -17.68 -13.42 -3.39
N TYR A 3 -16.88 -12.60 -2.69
CA TYR A 3 -15.46 -12.42 -2.96
C TYR A 3 -14.67 -12.16 -1.68
N VAL A 4 -13.35 -12.31 -1.80
CA VAL A 4 -12.37 -12.16 -0.72
C VAL A 4 -11.28 -11.20 -1.19
N LEU A 5 -10.63 -10.51 -0.26
CA LEU A 5 -9.47 -9.66 -0.57
C LEU A 5 -8.18 -10.37 -0.19
N LEU A 6 -7.20 -10.33 -1.09
CA LEU A 6 -5.86 -10.85 -0.85
C LEU A 6 -4.85 -9.72 -0.87
N PHE A 7 -3.98 -9.69 0.12
CA PHE A 7 -2.94 -8.67 0.26
C PHE A 7 -1.55 -9.32 0.23
N PRO A 8 -0.70 -8.94 -0.74
CA PRO A 8 0.63 -9.54 -0.87
C PRO A 8 1.58 -9.05 0.24
N GLY A 9 2.65 -9.82 0.45
CA GLY A 9 3.73 -9.48 1.37
C GLY A 9 5.04 -9.17 0.64
N GLN A 10 6.13 -9.08 1.40
CA GLN A 10 7.48 -8.88 0.87
C GLN A 10 7.84 -9.95 -0.18
N GLY A 11 8.49 -9.53 -1.25
CA GLY A 11 8.72 -10.30 -2.48
C GLY A 11 7.84 -9.88 -3.65
N SER A 12 6.75 -9.13 -3.41
CA SER A 12 5.88 -8.60 -4.46
C SER A 12 6.24 -7.19 -4.93
N GLN A 13 7.21 -6.53 -4.29
CA GLN A 13 7.66 -5.20 -4.71
C GLN A 13 8.38 -5.28 -6.05
N CYS A 14 8.15 -4.27 -6.89
CA CYS A 14 8.85 -4.13 -8.16
C CYS A 14 9.00 -2.65 -8.54
N ILE A 15 10.04 -2.33 -9.30
CA ILE A 15 10.21 -0.99 -9.87
C ILE A 15 9.05 -0.71 -10.83
N GLY A 16 8.43 0.46 -10.68
CA GLY A 16 7.23 0.87 -11.40
C GLY A 16 5.91 0.50 -10.72
N MET A 17 5.92 -0.18 -9.56
CA MET A 17 4.69 -0.50 -8.84
C MET A 17 3.88 0.76 -8.50
N GLY A 18 2.59 0.76 -8.80
CA GLY A 18 1.70 1.91 -8.58
C GLY A 18 1.81 3.03 -9.62
N LYS A 19 2.74 2.98 -10.59
CA LYS A 19 2.90 4.02 -11.61
C LYS A 19 1.66 4.22 -12.48
N SER A 20 1.06 3.11 -12.95
CA SER A 20 -0.20 3.14 -13.70
C SER A 20 -1.33 3.83 -12.91
N PHE A 21 -1.47 3.51 -11.61
CA PHE A 21 -2.45 4.19 -10.77
C PHE A 21 -2.16 5.69 -10.63
N TYR A 22 -0.90 6.05 -10.37
CA TYR A 22 -0.45 7.42 -10.21
C TYR A 22 -0.71 8.27 -11.45
N GLU A 23 -0.44 7.75 -12.64
CA GLU A 23 -0.63 8.47 -13.90
C GLU A 23 -2.11 8.67 -14.23
N SER A 24 -2.97 7.69 -13.93
CA SER A 24 -4.37 7.69 -14.33
C SER A 24 -5.35 8.27 -13.30
N HIS A 25 -4.98 8.41 -12.02
CA HIS A 25 -5.93 8.78 -10.95
C HIS A 25 -5.40 9.85 -10.01
N THR A 26 -6.15 10.96 -9.86
CA THR A 26 -5.83 12.04 -8.90
C THR A 26 -5.70 11.54 -7.46
N LEU A 27 -6.55 10.60 -7.05
CA LEU A 27 -6.49 10.01 -5.71
C LEU A 27 -5.15 9.28 -5.46
N ALA A 28 -4.61 8.59 -6.47
CA ALA A 28 -3.32 7.93 -6.33
C ALA A 28 -2.20 8.97 -6.17
N LYS A 29 -2.23 10.09 -6.93
CA LYS A 29 -1.27 11.20 -6.77
C LYS A 29 -1.30 11.76 -5.34
N GLU A 30 -2.49 12.04 -4.81
CA GLU A 30 -2.66 12.52 -3.43
C GLU A 30 -2.11 11.54 -2.39
N LEU A 31 -2.38 10.24 -2.56
CA LEU A 31 -1.92 9.21 -1.63
C LEU A 31 -0.40 9.04 -1.67
N PHE A 32 0.24 9.18 -2.83
CA PHE A 32 1.70 9.20 -2.95
C PHE A 32 2.32 10.42 -2.25
N GLU A 33 1.72 11.60 -2.40
CA GLU A 33 2.15 12.82 -1.68
C GLU A 33 2.03 12.66 -0.16
N ARG A 34 0.87 12.18 0.31
CA ARG A 34 0.63 11.90 1.73
C ARG A 34 1.61 10.85 2.27
N ALA A 35 1.88 9.80 1.51
CA ALA A 35 2.85 8.77 1.90
C ALA A 35 4.27 9.32 2.01
N SER A 36 4.70 10.11 1.02
CA SER A 36 6.00 10.76 1.03
C SER A 36 6.16 11.68 2.24
N ASN A 37 5.12 12.46 2.54
CA ASN A 37 5.08 13.34 3.70
C ASN A 37 5.09 12.60 5.04
N ALA A 38 4.42 11.45 5.13
CA ALA A 38 4.35 10.63 6.34
C ALA A 38 5.67 9.93 6.65
N LEU A 39 6.38 9.48 5.61
CA LEU A 39 7.64 8.71 5.72
C LEU A 39 8.90 9.56 5.57
N LYS A 40 8.76 10.83 5.18
CA LYS A 40 9.88 11.77 4.96
C LYS A 40 10.87 11.30 3.88
N VAL A 41 10.33 10.65 2.85
CA VAL A 41 11.07 10.17 1.67
C VAL A 41 10.19 10.35 0.43
N ASP A 42 10.79 10.55 -0.74
CA ASP A 42 10.06 10.65 -2.00
C ASP A 42 9.59 9.25 -2.45
N MET A 43 8.37 8.85 -2.04
CA MET A 43 7.83 7.54 -2.37
C MET A 43 7.59 7.35 -3.86
N LYS A 44 7.40 8.43 -4.62
CA LYS A 44 7.27 8.34 -6.08
C LYS A 44 8.60 7.87 -6.67
N LYS A 45 9.73 8.51 -6.33
CA LYS A 45 11.05 8.07 -6.79
C LYS A 45 11.40 6.69 -6.27
N THR A 46 11.15 6.41 -4.98
CA THR A 46 11.43 5.10 -4.38
C THR A 46 10.75 3.95 -5.11
N LEU A 47 9.52 4.15 -5.61
CA LEU A 47 8.77 3.10 -6.31
C LEU A 47 8.98 3.10 -7.83
N PHE A 48 9.31 4.25 -8.46
CA PHE A 48 9.28 4.37 -9.93
C PHE A 48 10.65 4.33 -10.60
N GLU A 49 11.72 4.59 -9.86
CA GLU A 49 13.09 4.69 -10.37
C GLU A 49 13.98 3.66 -9.66
N GLU A 50 15.05 3.19 -10.31
CA GLU A 50 15.99 2.30 -9.63
C GLU A 50 16.68 3.01 -8.46
N ASN A 51 16.71 2.33 -7.30
CA ASN A 51 17.31 2.83 -6.07
C ASN A 51 17.59 1.68 -5.08
N GLU A 52 18.43 1.96 -4.08
CA GLU A 52 18.73 0.99 -3.02
C GLU A 52 17.68 0.97 -1.89
N LEU A 53 16.94 2.07 -1.68
CA LEU A 53 15.96 2.16 -0.59
C LEU A 53 14.88 1.09 -0.71
N LEU A 54 14.34 0.84 -1.91
CA LEU A 54 13.31 -0.19 -2.12
C LEU A 54 13.80 -1.61 -1.83
N LYS A 55 15.11 -1.84 -1.67
CA LYS A 55 15.67 -3.13 -1.23
C LYS A 55 15.69 -3.28 0.29
N GLU A 56 15.59 -2.19 1.04
CA GLU A 56 15.51 -2.23 2.49
C GLU A 56 14.08 -2.59 2.93
N SER A 57 13.95 -3.53 3.87
CA SER A 57 12.65 -3.96 4.43
C SER A 57 11.84 -2.76 4.95
N ALA A 58 12.52 -1.76 5.52
CA ALA A 58 11.92 -0.54 6.04
C ALA A 58 11.18 0.30 4.98
N TYR A 59 11.54 0.21 3.69
CA TYR A 59 10.82 0.91 2.61
C TYR A 59 10.02 -0.04 1.71
N THR A 60 10.46 -1.29 1.60
CA THR A 60 9.72 -2.35 0.89
C THR A 60 8.32 -2.55 1.46
N GLN A 61 8.21 -2.67 2.78
CA GLN A 61 6.95 -2.95 3.45
C GLN A 61 5.92 -1.82 3.29
N PRO A 62 6.24 -0.54 3.57
CA PRO A 62 5.31 0.55 3.31
C PRO A 62 5.03 0.77 1.81
N ALA A 63 5.95 0.43 0.90
CA ALA A 63 5.69 0.49 -0.55
C ALA A 63 4.57 -0.48 -0.96
N ILE A 64 4.64 -1.73 -0.50
CA ILE A 64 3.62 -2.76 -0.77
C ILE A 64 2.27 -2.35 -0.17
N TYR A 65 2.29 -1.82 1.06
CA TYR A 65 1.10 -1.26 1.70
C TYR A 65 0.49 -0.12 0.88
N LEU A 66 1.29 0.86 0.45
CA LEU A 66 0.84 2.02 -0.32
C LEU A 66 0.09 1.60 -1.59
N VAL A 67 0.67 0.68 -2.38
CA VAL A 67 0.05 0.22 -3.62
C VAL A 67 -1.21 -0.61 -3.35
N SER A 68 -1.21 -1.45 -2.30
CA SER A 68 -2.39 -2.19 -1.87
C SER A 68 -3.54 -1.27 -1.45
N TYR A 69 -3.21 -0.20 -0.71
CA TYR A 69 -4.16 0.81 -0.27
C TYR A 69 -4.76 1.57 -1.45
N ILE A 70 -3.93 2.02 -2.40
CA ILE A 70 -4.40 2.69 -3.62
C ILE A 70 -5.33 1.76 -4.42
N ALA A 71 -4.94 0.50 -4.63
CA ALA A 71 -5.76 -0.47 -5.36
C ALA A 71 -7.13 -0.66 -4.70
N TYR A 72 -7.16 -0.82 -3.37
CA TYR A 72 -8.41 -0.92 -2.60
C TYR A 72 -9.26 0.34 -2.77
N GLN A 73 -8.70 1.53 -2.59
CA GLN A 73 -9.48 2.78 -2.64
C GLN A 73 -10.08 3.03 -4.02
N LEU A 74 -9.32 2.78 -5.09
CA LEU A 74 -9.81 2.93 -6.46
C LEU A 74 -10.94 1.93 -6.77
N LEU A 75 -10.77 0.66 -6.38
CA LEU A 75 -11.80 -0.35 -6.58
C LEU A 75 -13.04 -0.07 -5.72
N ASN A 76 -12.86 0.31 -4.45
CA ASN A 76 -13.93 0.64 -3.53
C ASN A 76 -14.79 1.80 -4.01
N LYS A 77 -14.17 2.82 -4.62
CA LYS A 77 -14.88 3.97 -5.19
C LYS A 77 -15.80 3.56 -6.36
N GLN A 78 -15.42 2.54 -7.13
CA GLN A 78 -16.19 2.05 -8.28
C GLN A 78 -17.20 0.96 -7.90
N ALA A 79 -16.99 0.26 -6.80
CA ALA A 79 -17.88 -0.77 -6.33
C ALA A 79 -19.23 -0.18 -5.89
N ASN A 80 -20.34 -0.74 -6.39
CA ASN A 80 -21.69 -0.34 -6.02
C ASN A 80 -21.91 -0.48 -4.50
N GLY A 81 -21.89 0.64 -3.79
CA GLY A 81 -22.03 0.69 -2.34
C GLY A 81 -20.78 0.22 -1.56
N GLY A 82 -19.61 0.28 -2.19
CA GLY A 82 -18.32 -0.09 -1.59
C GLY A 82 -18.00 -1.59 -1.61
N LEU A 83 -16.75 -1.92 -1.28
CA LEU A 83 -16.27 -3.29 -1.13
C LEU A 83 -16.81 -3.90 0.17
N LYS A 84 -17.40 -5.09 0.04
CA LYS A 84 -17.99 -5.90 1.10
C LYS A 84 -17.52 -7.37 0.97
N PRO A 85 -16.20 -7.63 1.09
CA PRO A 85 -15.69 -8.98 1.03
C PRO A 85 -16.16 -9.81 2.23
N VAL A 86 -16.26 -11.13 2.07
CA VAL A 86 -16.63 -12.02 3.19
C VAL A 86 -15.47 -12.23 4.18
N PHE A 87 -14.22 -12.08 3.71
CA PHE A 87 -13.02 -12.01 4.52
C PHE A 87 -11.86 -11.37 3.74
N ALA A 88 -10.78 -11.04 4.45
CA ALA A 88 -9.50 -10.62 3.86
C ALA A 88 -8.37 -11.50 4.40
N LEU A 89 -7.38 -11.79 3.58
CA LEU A 89 -6.20 -12.58 3.94
C LEU A 89 -4.95 -11.88 3.42
N GLY A 90 -3.96 -11.72 4.29
CA GLY A 90 -2.69 -11.10 3.93
C GLY A 90 -1.51 -12.02 4.19
N HIS A 91 -0.52 -12.02 3.30
CA HIS A 91 0.72 -12.77 3.50
C HIS A 91 1.74 -11.93 4.28
N SER A 92 2.06 -12.29 5.52
CA SER A 92 3.02 -11.57 6.38
C SER A 92 2.68 -10.08 6.50
N LEU A 93 3.47 -9.16 5.92
CA LEU A 93 3.16 -7.73 5.87
C LEU A 93 1.75 -7.46 5.33
N GLY A 94 1.28 -8.24 4.36
CA GLY A 94 -0.05 -8.11 3.78
C GLY A 94 -1.17 -8.20 4.82
N GLU A 95 -0.95 -8.87 5.96
CA GLU A 95 -1.93 -8.93 7.06
C GLU A 95 -2.15 -7.57 7.70
N VAL A 96 -1.08 -6.76 7.82
CA VAL A 96 -1.19 -5.36 8.27
C VAL A 96 -2.01 -4.52 7.29
N SER A 97 -1.84 -4.76 5.97
CA SER A 97 -2.67 -4.13 4.93
C SER A 97 -4.15 -4.49 5.08
N ALA A 98 -4.45 -5.77 5.32
CA ALA A 98 -5.82 -6.24 5.55
C ALA A 98 -6.47 -5.60 6.78
N VAL A 99 -5.73 -5.49 7.89
CA VAL A 99 -6.18 -4.83 9.12
C VAL A 99 -6.38 -3.32 8.93
N SER A 100 -5.52 -2.65 8.17
CA SER A 100 -5.71 -1.24 7.87
C SER A 100 -6.97 -0.99 7.02
N LEU A 101 -7.17 -1.79 5.98
CA LEU A 101 -8.28 -1.64 5.04
C LEU A 101 -9.62 -2.17 5.56
N SER A 102 -9.63 -2.87 6.70
CA SER A 102 -10.86 -3.13 7.46
C SER A 102 -11.35 -1.91 8.27
N GLY A 103 -10.53 -0.85 8.35
CA GLY A 103 -10.82 0.37 9.08
C GLY A 103 -10.19 0.44 10.47
N ALA A 104 -9.42 -0.57 10.89
CA ALA A 104 -8.79 -0.57 12.22
C ALA A 104 -7.52 0.29 12.31
N LEU A 105 -6.91 0.67 11.17
CA LEU A 105 -5.68 1.46 11.16
C LEU A 105 -5.66 2.49 10.02
N ASP A 106 -5.55 3.77 10.40
CA ASP A 106 -5.48 4.90 9.46
C ASP A 106 -4.26 4.82 8.53
N PHE A 107 -4.40 5.40 7.33
CA PHE A 107 -3.40 5.35 6.25
C PHE A 107 -1.99 5.76 6.70
N GLU A 108 -1.82 6.96 7.27
CA GLU A 108 -0.52 7.46 7.71
C GLU A 108 0.06 6.66 8.88
N LYS A 109 -0.79 6.12 9.77
CA LYS A 109 -0.35 5.27 10.88
C LYS A 109 0.13 3.92 10.36
N ALA A 110 -0.57 3.33 9.39
CA ALA A 110 -0.18 2.09 8.76
C ALA A 110 1.13 2.21 7.97
N LEU A 111 1.34 3.32 7.24
CA LEU A 111 2.63 3.61 6.61
C LEU A 111 3.77 3.61 7.63
N LYS A 112 3.60 4.36 8.73
CA LYS A 112 4.61 4.42 9.80
C LYS A 112 4.82 3.06 10.46
N LEU A 113 3.76 2.32 10.74
CA LEU A 113 3.83 1.00 11.36
C LEU A 113 4.57 0.00 10.47
N THR A 114 4.22 -0.06 9.19
CA THR A 114 4.87 -0.97 8.23
C THR A 114 6.33 -0.60 7.97
N HIS A 115 6.65 0.70 7.96
CA HIS A 115 8.04 1.17 7.98
C HIS A 115 8.80 0.70 9.23
N GLN A 116 8.23 0.90 10.42
CA GLN A 116 8.85 0.46 11.68
C GLN A 116 9.00 -1.06 11.76
N ARG A 117 8.00 -1.83 11.33
CA ARG A 117 8.08 -3.28 11.25
C ARG A 117 9.25 -3.73 10.37
N GLY A 118 9.40 -3.12 9.20
CA GLY A 118 10.53 -3.39 8.30
C GLY A 118 11.89 -2.95 8.85
N LYS A 119 11.94 -1.93 9.70
CA LYS A 119 13.16 -1.45 10.37
C LYS A 119 13.60 -2.32 11.56
N MET A 120 12.65 -3.00 12.20
CA MET A 120 12.88 -3.86 13.37
C MET A 120 13.22 -5.31 12.99
N MET A 121 13.22 -5.64 11.70
CA MET A 121 13.58 -6.94 11.13
C MET A 121 14.99 -6.90 10.56
#